data_AF-A0A0N1IHF4-F1
#
_entry.id   AF-A0A0N1IHF4-F1
#
_cell.length_a   1.000
_cell.length_b   1.000
_cell.length_c   1.000
_cell.angle_alpha   90.00
_cell.angle_beta   90.00
_cell.angle_gamma   90.00
#
_symmetry.space_group_name_H-M   'P 1'
#
loop_
_entity.id
_entity.type
_entity.pdbx_description
1 polymer ?
#
loop_
_entity_poly.entity_id
_entity_poly.type
_entity_poly.pdbx_seq_one_letter_code
_entity_poly.pdbx_strand_id
1 'polypeptide(L)'
;MGCLDYIVRVNEPKDFIQNFDKVVHLGNTRKSDRKIVFLPESYNIDVVGNLMEILTMKETTFIPNVLIVAPSTNQSCESYDLITHKYIGLSNHNEPLYLDLWSSCTKQFTKNNNLFPHDMSNMHGKVVKVACFTYKPYVLLDLNSTLVPFGRDGMEIRIIEEFCRWVNCSVEIVRDDKHQWGEIYENMTGVGVLGSLVEDRVDLGISTFVYNVPDDKKEDIFVRSNKK
;
A
#
# COMPACT_ATOMS: atom_id res chain seq x y z
N MET A 1 18.02 9.48 2.16
CA MET A 1 18.70 9.32 0.86
C MET A 1 18.59 7.86 0.44
N GLY A 2 17.93 7.60 -0.69
CA GLY A 2 17.77 6.26 -1.26
C GLY A 2 16.69 6.29 -2.32
N CYS A 3 17.08 6.33 -3.59
CA CYS A 3 16.15 6.23 -4.71
C CYS A 3 15.86 4.73 -4.93
N LEU A 4 14.67 4.27 -4.53
CA LEU A 4 14.24 2.86 -4.65
C LEU A 4 13.14 2.74 -5.70
N ASP A 5 13.44 3.20 -6.92
CA ASP A 5 12.57 3.02 -8.07
C ASP A 5 13.16 1.92 -8.95
N TYR A 6 12.31 1.07 -9.52
CA TYR A 6 12.72 -0.17 -10.16
C TYR A 6 12.17 -0.28 -11.58
N ILE A 7 13.03 -0.72 -12.50
CA ILE A 7 12.63 -1.27 -13.79
C ILE A 7 12.89 -2.78 -13.70
N VAL A 8 11.85 -3.57 -13.84
CA VAL A 8 11.85 -5.01 -13.58
C VAL A 8 11.55 -5.73 -14.90
N ARG A 9 12.44 -6.65 -15.25
CA ARG A 9 12.26 -7.58 -16.37
C ARG A 9 12.60 -8.97 -15.87
N VAL A 10 11.59 -9.82 -15.76
CA VAL A 10 11.69 -11.16 -15.16
C VAL A 10 10.76 -12.14 -15.86
N ASN A 11 11.15 -13.41 -15.86
CA ASN A 11 10.35 -14.53 -16.40
C ASN A 11 9.12 -14.83 -15.54
N GLU A 12 9.25 -14.70 -14.23
CA GLU A 12 8.22 -15.04 -13.24
C GLU A 12 7.83 -13.79 -12.43
N PRO A 13 6.94 -12.93 -12.96
CA PRO A 13 6.62 -11.65 -12.33
C PRO A 13 5.82 -11.83 -11.02
N LYS A 14 5.09 -12.94 -10.86
CA LYS A 14 4.37 -13.28 -9.62
C LYS A 14 5.33 -13.59 -8.47
N ASP A 15 6.32 -14.42 -8.74
CA ASP A 15 7.36 -14.77 -7.75
C ASP A 15 8.15 -13.53 -7.36
N PHE A 16 8.43 -12.65 -8.33
CA PHE A 16 9.04 -11.36 -8.03
C PHE A 16 8.19 -10.54 -7.05
N ILE A 17 6.89 -10.32 -7.32
CA ILE A 17 6.08 -9.45 -6.45
C ILE A 17 5.90 -10.04 -5.05
N GLN A 18 5.74 -11.37 -4.94
CA GLN A 18 5.64 -12.06 -3.65
C GLN A 18 6.92 -11.98 -2.82
N ASN A 19 8.08 -12.12 -3.45
CA ASN A 19 9.36 -12.01 -2.75
C ASN A 19 9.71 -10.54 -2.46
N PHE A 20 9.36 -9.64 -3.37
CA PHE A 20 9.53 -8.20 -3.18
C PHE A 20 8.74 -7.72 -1.96
N ASP A 21 7.48 -8.13 -1.86
CA ASP A 21 6.61 -7.83 -0.72
C ASP A 21 7.23 -8.27 0.61
N LYS A 22 7.71 -9.52 0.70
CA LYS A 22 8.41 -10.03 1.89
C LYS A 22 9.64 -9.19 2.25
N VAL A 23 10.45 -8.83 1.26
CA VAL A 23 11.66 -8.02 1.48
C VAL A 23 11.30 -6.61 1.94
N VAL A 24 10.21 -6.03 1.42
CA VAL A 24 9.72 -4.71 1.87
C VAL A 24 9.23 -4.77 3.31
N HIS A 25 8.54 -5.84 3.71
CA HIS A 25 8.07 -6.05 5.08
C HIS A 25 9.20 -6.23 6.09
N LEU A 26 10.23 -7.00 5.73
CA LEU A 26 11.38 -7.30 6.60
C LEU A 26 12.48 -6.22 6.55
N GLY A 27 12.44 -5.35 5.54
CA GLY A 27 13.47 -4.36 5.29
C GLY A 27 13.43 -3.18 6.27
N ASN A 28 14.61 -2.68 6.65
CA ASN A 28 14.73 -1.46 7.46
C ASN A 28 14.40 -0.17 6.67
N THR A 29 14.34 -0.24 5.34
CA THR A 29 14.12 0.94 4.49
C THR A 29 12.66 1.02 4.03
N ARG A 30 11.97 2.07 4.49
CA ARG A 30 10.58 2.37 4.11
C ARG A 30 10.53 3.61 3.22
N LYS A 31 10.16 3.43 1.95
CA LYS A 31 9.78 4.49 1.01
C LYS A 31 8.36 4.20 0.54
N SER A 32 7.46 5.17 0.68
CA SER A 32 6.03 5.03 0.37
C SER A 32 5.69 5.35 -1.09
N ASP A 33 6.50 6.14 -1.80
CA ASP A 33 6.27 6.59 -3.18
C ASP A 33 7.12 5.85 -4.23
N ARG A 34 7.50 4.59 -3.96
CA ARG A 34 8.32 3.79 -4.89
C ARG A 34 7.58 3.57 -6.20
N LYS A 35 8.31 3.66 -7.31
CA LYS A 35 7.79 3.38 -8.66
C LYS A 35 8.36 2.06 -9.17
N ILE A 36 7.50 1.19 -9.68
CA ILE A 36 7.90 -0.09 -10.27
C ILE A 36 7.38 -0.15 -11.70
N VAL A 37 8.30 -0.30 -12.65
CA VAL A 37 7.99 -0.46 -14.07
C VAL A 37 8.32 -1.88 -14.49
N PHE A 38 7.32 -2.61 -14.95
CA PHE A 38 7.42 -3.98 -15.44
C PHE A 38 7.51 -4.01 -16.96
N LEU A 39 8.54 -4.69 -17.45
CA LEU A 39 8.77 -4.95 -18.86
C LEU A 39 8.66 -6.47 -19.11
N PRO A 40 7.99 -6.91 -20.17
CA PRO A 40 7.92 -8.31 -20.53
C PRO A 40 9.31 -8.81 -20.93
N GLU A 41 9.64 -10.04 -20.53
CA GLU A 41 10.88 -10.67 -20.97
C GLU A 41 10.82 -11.02 -22.46
N SER A 42 9.67 -11.51 -22.90
CA SER A 42 9.36 -11.77 -24.31
C SER A 42 7.97 -11.24 -24.65
N TYR A 43 7.74 -10.95 -25.93
CA TYR A 43 6.47 -10.44 -26.44
C TYR A 43 5.41 -11.52 -26.70
N ASN A 44 5.57 -12.69 -26.05
CA ASN A 44 4.60 -13.76 -26.11
C ASN A 44 3.34 -13.39 -25.32
N ILE A 45 2.17 -13.71 -25.87
CA ILE A 45 0.87 -13.40 -25.27
C ILE A 45 0.76 -13.95 -23.84
N ASP A 46 1.25 -15.17 -23.61
CA ASP A 46 1.22 -15.80 -22.28
C ASP A 46 2.06 -15.04 -21.24
N VAL A 47 3.22 -14.51 -21.66
CA VAL A 47 4.10 -13.74 -20.76
C VAL A 47 3.48 -12.38 -20.43
N VAL A 48 2.87 -11.73 -21.41
CA VAL A 48 2.13 -10.48 -21.19
C VAL A 48 0.91 -10.73 -20.29
N GLY A 49 0.18 -11.83 -20.50
CA GLY A 49 -0.93 -12.25 -19.63
C GLY A 49 -0.48 -12.44 -18.18
N ASN A 50 0.59 -13.20 -17.96
CA ASN A 50 1.20 -13.39 -16.63
C ASN A 50 1.62 -12.08 -15.97
N LEU A 51 2.11 -11.12 -16.77
CA LEU A 51 2.48 -9.79 -16.28
C LEU A 51 1.25 -9.00 -15.84
N MET A 52 0.16 -9.04 -16.60
CA MET A 52 -1.08 -8.35 -16.28
C MET A 52 -1.73 -8.87 -14.99
N GLU A 53 -1.57 -10.16 -14.70
CA GLU A 53 -2.09 -10.77 -13.47
C GLU A 53 -1.49 -10.16 -12.20
N ILE A 54 -0.26 -9.60 -12.24
CA ILE A 54 0.34 -8.97 -11.04
C ILE A 54 -0.50 -7.80 -10.50
N LEU A 55 -1.23 -7.11 -11.38
CA LEU A 55 -2.09 -5.99 -11.01
C LEU A 55 -3.28 -6.41 -10.17
N THR A 56 -3.61 -7.71 -10.19
CA THR A 56 -4.73 -8.29 -9.43
C THR A 56 -4.29 -8.89 -8.10
N MET A 57 -2.98 -9.02 -7.88
CA MET A 57 -2.41 -9.67 -6.70
C MET A 57 -2.53 -8.78 -5.45
N LYS A 58 -2.67 -9.41 -4.28
CA LYS A 58 -2.81 -8.71 -3.00
C LYS A 58 -1.60 -7.82 -2.70
N GLU A 59 -0.40 -8.25 -3.07
CA GLU A 59 0.86 -7.57 -2.82
C GLU A 59 0.90 -6.21 -3.53
N THR A 60 0.23 -6.10 -4.68
CA THR A 60 0.15 -4.86 -5.45
C THR A 60 -0.81 -3.85 -4.83
N THR A 61 -1.75 -4.28 -3.98
CA THR A 61 -2.73 -3.37 -3.34
C THR A 61 -2.09 -2.35 -2.39
N PHE A 62 -0.83 -2.60 -1.98
CA PHE A 62 -0.02 -1.71 -1.13
C PHE A 62 0.96 -0.85 -1.92
N ILE A 63 1.08 -1.05 -3.23
CA ILE A 63 2.06 -0.35 -4.08
C ILE A 63 1.31 0.57 -5.04
N PRO A 64 1.24 1.89 -4.77
CA PRO A 64 0.45 2.80 -5.61
C PRO A 64 0.98 2.90 -7.03
N ASN A 65 2.29 2.89 -7.23
CA ASN A 65 2.91 3.21 -8.51
C ASN A 65 3.49 1.98 -9.21
N VAL A 66 2.61 1.22 -9.87
CA VAL A 66 2.98 0.09 -10.73
C VAL A 66 2.63 0.42 -12.18
N LEU A 67 3.58 0.24 -13.10
CA LEU A 67 3.38 0.44 -14.52
C LEU A 67 3.81 -0.81 -15.28
N ILE A 68 2.95 -1.33 -16.15
CA ILE A 68 3.26 -2.39 -17.11
C ILE A 68 3.38 -1.76 -18.49
N VAL A 69 4.44 -2.13 -19.21
CA VAL A 69 4.64 -1.76 -20.61
C VAL A 69 4.48 -3.02 -21.45
N ALA A 70 3.36 -3.18 -22.15
CA ALA A 70 3.07 -4.36 -22.96
C ALA A 70 3.15 -4.03 -24.46
N PRO A 71 3.62 -4.93 -25.33
CA PRO A 71 3.57 -4.71 -26.78
C PRO A 71 2.11 -4.63 -27.25
N SER A 72 1.78 -3.61 -28.05
CA SER A 72 0.47 -3.52 -28.69
C SER A 72 0.51 -4.26 -30.03
N THR A 73 -0.37 -5.23 -30.20
CA THR A 73 -0.51 -5.95 -31.48
C THR A 73 -1.40 -5.13 -32.42
N ASN A 74 -1.06 -5.10 -33.71
CA ASN A 74 -1.78 -4.42 -34.81
C ASN A 74 -1.30 -3.01 -35.22
N GLN A 75 0.01 -2.78 -35.28
CA GLN A 75 0.55 -1.56 -35.92
C GLN A 75 1.71 -1.89 -36.85
N SER A 76 1.87 -1.10 -37.92
CA SER A 76 3.01 -1.17 -38.84
C SER A 76 4.34 -0.78 -38.17
N CYS A 77 4.26 -0.22 -36.96
CA CYS A 77 5.37 0.25 -36.16
C CYS A 77 5.32 -0.42 -34.78
N GLU A 78 6.46 -0.51 -34.09
CA GLU A 78 6.47 -0.94 -32.70
C GLU A 78 5.65 0.02 -31.84
N SER A 79 4.77 -0.51 -31.02
CA SER A 79 3.91 0.27 -30.14
C SER A 79 3.72 -0.48 -28.83
N TYR A 80 3.55 0.29 -27.76
CA TYR A 80 3.48 -0.25 -26.41
C TYR A 80 2.32 0.36 -25.63
N ASP A 81 1.48 -0.50 -25.10
CA ASP A 81 0.39 -0.18 -24.19
C ASP A 81 0.94 0.02 -22.78
N LEU A 82 0.54 1.13 -22.16
CA LEU A 82 0.93 1.52 -20.81
C LEU A 82 -0.24 1.29 -19.88
N ILE A 83 -0.06 0.39 -18.93
CA ILE A 83 -1.15 -0.15 -18.12
C ILE A 83 -0.75 -0.07 -16.64
N THR A 84 -1.67 0.38 -15.79
CA THR A 84 -1.49 0.38 -14.33
C THR A 84 -2.69 -0.32 -13.67
N HIS A 85 -2.81 -0.27 -12.35
CA HIS A 85 -4.01 -0.70 -11.62
C HIS A 85 -4.69 0.52 -11.01
N LYS A 86 -5.96 0.40 -10.63
CA LYS A 86 -6.65 1.50 -9.95
C LYS A 86 -6.32 1.51 -8.46
N TYR A 87 -5.39 2.32 -7.98
CA TYR A 87 -5.06 2.31 -6.54
C TYR A 87 -6.06 3.06 -5.62
N ILE A 88 -6.76 4.09 -6.13
CA ILE A 88 -7.59 5.04 -5.36
C ILE A 88 -9.09 4.86 -5.65
N GLY A 89 -9.96 5.43 -4.80
CA GLY A 89 -11.42 5.34 -4.94
C GLY A 89 -12.05 4.24 -4.09
N LEU A 90 -13.37 4.04 -4.22
CA LEU A 90 -14.13 3.10 -3.38
C LEU A 90 -14.05 1.63 -3.79
N SER A 91 -13.80 1.34 -5.07
CA SER A 91 -13.87 -0.02 -5.60
C SER A 91 -12.94 -0.24 -6.80
N ASN A 92 -12.81 -1.51 -7.17
CA ASN A 92 -12.11 -2.01 -8.36
C ASN A 92 -10.60 -1.79 -8.30
N HIS A 93 -10.00 -1.94 -7.11
CA HIS A 93 -8.58 -1.65 -6.95
C HIS A 93 -7.65 -2.62 -7.69
N ASN A 94 -8.19 -3.77 -8.08
CA ASN A 94 -7.48 -4.85 -8.74
C ASN A 94 -7.76 -4.89 -10.25
N GLU A 95 -8.41 -3.87 -10.81
CA GLU A 95 -8.68 -3.83 -12.25
C GLU A 95 -7.53 -3.12 -13.00
N PRO A 96 -7.03 -3.72 -14.10
CA PRO A 96 -6.10 -3.05 -14.98
C PRO A 96 -6.71 -1.77 -15.58
N LEU A 97 -5.96 -0.68 -15.50
CA LEU A 97 -6.28 0.63 -16.03
C LEU A 97 -5.35 0.96 -17.18
N TYR A 98 -5.91 1.12 -18.37
CA TYR A 98 -5.18 1.57 -19.55
C TYR A 98 -4.88 3.08 -19.47
N LEU A 99 -3.60 3.45 -19.48
CA LEU A 99 -3.16 4.84 -19.41
C LEU A 99 -2.97 5.45 -20.79
N ASP A 100 -2.10 4.86 -21.61
CA ASP A 100 -1.69 5.46 -22.88
C ASP A 100 -1.10 4.42 -23.84
N LEU A 101 -0.88 4.87 -25.08
CA LEU A 101 -0.18 4.15 -26.14
C LEU A 101 1.05 4.96 -26.54
N TRP A 102 2.23 4.34 -26.48
CA TRP A 102 3.44 4.89 -27.09
C TRP A 102 3.68 4.28 -28.47
N SER A 103 4.02 5.10 -29.47
CA SER A 103 4.34 4.63 -30.84
C SER A 103 5.76 5.01 -31.25
N SER A 104 6.50 4.03 -31.81
CA SER A 104 7.85 4.25 -32.34
C SER A 104 7.88 5.17 -33.57
N CYS A 105 6.81 5.21 -34.36
CA CYS A 105 6.72 6.03 -35.58
C CYS A 105 6.63 7.52 -35.28
N THR A 106 5.83 7.91 -34.28
CA THR A 106 5.70 9.32 -33.85
C THR A 106 6.68 9.67 -32.73
N LYS A 107 7.22 8.67 -32.03
CA LYS A 107 8.04 8.80 -30.81
C LYS A 107 7.32 9.56 -29.71
N GLN A 108 6.00 9.44 -29.65
CA GLN A 108 5.13 10.18 -28.74
C GLN A 108 4.10 9.25 -28.08
N PHE A 109 3.62 9.68 -26.92
CA PHE A 109 2.41 9.15 -26.31
C PHE A 109 1.18 9.72 -27.03
N THR A 110 0.15 8.90 -27.18
CA THR A 110 -1.05 9.28 -27.93
C THR A 110 -1.92 10.27 -27.15
N LYS A 111 -2.07 10.05 -25.83
CA LYS A 111 -2.86 10.92 -24.95
C LYS A 111 -2.00 11.87 -24.11
N ASN A 112 -0.70 11.58 -24.00
CA ASN A 112 0.25 12.29 -23.14
C ASN A 112 -0.20 12.29 -21.66
N ASN A 113 -0.70 11.14 -21.21
CA ASN A 113 -1.18 10.95 -19.84
C ASN A 113 -0.02 10.81 -18.83
N ASN A 114 -0.28 11.15 -17.56
CA ASN A 114 0.66 10.86 -16.48
C ASN A 114 0.75 9.33 -16.24
N LEU A 115 1.97 8.78 -16.34
CA LEU A 115 2.24 7.35 -16.17
C LEU A 115 2.13 6.86 -14.71
N PHE A 116 2.13 7.79 -13.76
CA PHE A 116 1.94 7.51 -12.33
C PHE A 116 0.84 8.44 -11.81
N PRO A 117 -0.44 8.13 -12.12
CA PRO A 117 -1.56 9.05 -11.88
C PRO A 117 -2.01 9.08 -10.42
N HIS A 118 -1.53 8.17 -9.58
CA HIS A 118 -1.98 8.03 -8.20
C HIS A 118 -1.36 9.11 -7.32
N ASP A 119 -2.18 10.09 -6.98
CA ASP A 119 -1.84 11.14 -6.03
C ASP A 119 -2.31 10.75 -4.63
N MET A 120 -1.36 10.61 -3.70
CA MET A 120 -1.64 10.30 -2.30
C MET A 120 -2.21 11.50 -1.54
N SER A 121 -2.25 12.69 -2.15
CA SER A 121 -2.91 13.87 -1.59
C SER A 121 -4.45 13.78 -1.65
N ASN A 122 -5.00 12.91 -2.51
CA ASN A 122 -6.43 12.68 -2.63
C ASN A 122 -6.74 11.22 -2.98
N MET A 123 -7.27 10.49 -2.00
CA MET A 123 -7.53 9.05 -2.06
C MET A 123 -8.93 8.73 -2.61
N HIS A 124 -9.73 9.74 -2.98
CA HIS A 124 -11.07 9.61 -3.55
C HIS A 124 -12.02 8.69 -2.75
N GLY A 125 -11.92 8.75 -1.43
CA GLY A 125 -12.74 7.97 -0.51
C GLY A 125 -12.25 6.55 -0.26
N LYS A 126 -11.04 6.16 -0.72
CA LYS A 126 -10.46 4.83 -0.46
C LYS A 126 -10.60 4.47 1.03
N VAL A 127 -11.03 3.24 1.29
CA VAL A 127 -11.21 2.75 2.66
C VAL A 127 -9.84 2.40 3.24
N VAL A 128 -9.54 2.99 4.39
CA VAL A 128 -8.39 2.67 5.24
C VAL A 128 -8.93 1.85 6.41
N LYS A 129 -8.49 0.60 6.51
CA LYS A 129 -8.85 -0.33 7.59
C LYS A 129 -7.95 -0.11 8.78
N VAL A 130 -8.56 0.07 9.94
CA VAL A 130 -7.85 0.45 11.16
C VAL A 130 -8.18 -0.54 12.27
N ALA A 131 -7.18 -1.32 12.69
CA ALA A 131 -7.31 -2.19 13.84
C ALA A 131 -7.25 -1.41 15.14
N CYS A 132 -8.22 -1.63 16.02
CA CYS A 132 -8.21 -1.10 17.38
C CYS A 132 -9.13 -1.88 18.31
N PHE A 133 -9.19 -1.47 19.57
CA PHE A 133 -10.14 -1.94 20.58
C PHE A 133 -10.50 -0.78 21.51
N THR A 134 -11.55 -0.94 22.31
CA THR A 134 -11.95 0.14 23.23
C THR A 134 -10.90 0.33 24.33
N TYR A 135 -10.21 1.48 24.32
CA TYR A 135 -9.18 1.83 25.30
C TYR A 135 -9.28 3.30 25.67
N LYS A 136 -9.90 3.60 26.82
CA LYS A 136 -10.19 4.98 27.24
C LYS A 136 -8.92 5.69 27.73
N PRO A 137 -8.73 6.99 27.43
CA PRO A 137 -9.58 7.87 26.61
C PRO A 137 -9.19 7.91 25.11
N TYR A 138 -8.32 7.02 24.66
CA TYR A 138 -7.68 7.08 23.34
C TYR A 138 -8.57 6.57 22.21
N VAL A 139 -9.32 5.50 22.46
CA VAL A 139 -10.26 4.87 21.54
C VAL A 139 -11.55 4.56 22.30
N LEU A 140 -12.63 5.20 21.90
CA LEU A 140 -13.99 4.99 22.40
C LEU A 140 -14.84 4.48 21.24
N LEU A 141 -15.38 3.27 21.37
CA LEU A 141 -16.29 2.66 20.40
C LEU A 141 -17.68 2.49 21.03
N ASP A 142 -18.66 2.12 20.22
CA ASP A 142 -20.05 1.88 20.61
C ASP A 142 -20.74 3.07 21.31
N LEU A 143 -20.29 4.29 20.99
CA LEU A 143 -20.98 5.50 21.43
C LEU A 143 -22.30 5.62 20.66
N ASN A 144 -23.26 6.33 21.26
CA ASN A 144 -24.53 6.58 20.58
C ASN A 144 -24.28 7.38 19.30
N SER A 145 -24.54 6.75 18.14
CA SER A 145 -24.28 7.31 16.82
C SER A 145 -25.15 8.53 16.49
N THR A 146 -26.24 8.76 17.23
CA THR A 146 -27.04 9.99 17.12
C THR A 146 -26.37 11.19 17.77
N LEU A 147 -25.43 10.96 18.68
CA LEU A 147 -24.71 12.02 19.41
C LEU A 147 -23.27 12.18 18.91
N VAL A 148 -22.64 11.07 18.51
CA VAL A 148 -21.25 11.02 18.08
C VAL A 148 -21.16 10.38 16.69
N PRO A 149 -20.54 11.04 15.69
CA PRO A 149 -20.37 10.49 14.36
C PRO A 149 -19.79 9.07 14.40
N PHE A 150 -20.37 8.17 13.60
CA PHE A 150 -19.94 6.77 13.49
C PHE A 150 -19.90 5.97 14.82
N GLY A 151 -20.46 6.52 15.91
CA GLY A 151 -20.45 5.89 17.23
C GLY A 151 -19.04 5.72 17.81
N ARG A 152 -18.07 6.57 17.44
CA ARG A 152 -16.68 6.46 17.90
C ARG A 152 -16.06 7.82 18.20
N ASP A 153 -15.18 7.85 19.19
CA ASP A 153 -14.41 9.05 19.57
C ASP A 153 -13.07 8.64 20.21
N GLY A 154 -12.27 9.60 20.65
CA GLY A 154 -11.00 9.40 21.31
C GLY A 154 -9.85 10.06 20.56
N MET A 155 -8.72 10.24 21.25
CA MET A 155 -7.56 10.93 20.69
C MET A 155 -7.03 10.26 19.42
N GLU A 156 -6.86 8.93 19.42
CA GLU A 156 -6.30 8.21 18.27
C GLU A 156 -7.30 8.15 17.10
N ILE A 157 -8.59 7.97 17.39
CA ILE A 157 -9.66 8.02 16.38
C ILE A 157 -9.67 9.37 15.67
N ARG A 158 -9.64 10.49 16.42
CA ARG A 158 -9.63 11.84 15.84
C ARG A 158 -8.42 12.10 14.96
N ILE A 159 -7.24 11.59 15.33
CA ILE A 159 -6.02 11.74 14.51
C ILE A 159 -6.21 11.05 13.16
N ILE A 160 -6.73 9.82 13.15
CA ILE A 160 -6.96 9.06 11.92
C ILE A 160 -8.07 9.68 11.07
N GLU A 161 -9.18 10.10 11.69
CA GLU A 161 -10.26 10.76 10.97
C GLU A 161 -9.82 12.10 10.37
N GLU A 162 -9.01 12.87 11.09
CA GLU A 162 -8.46 14.12 10.60
C GLU A 162 -7.47 13.90 9.45
N PHE A 163 -6.62 12.87 9.54
CA PHE A 163 -5.78 12.44 8.43
C PHE A 163 -6.63 12.10 7.20
N CYS A 164 -7.68 11.29 7.36
CA CYS A 164 -8.55 10.92 6.25
C CYS A 164 -9.36 12.09 5.70
N ARG A 165 -9.69 13.08 6.54
CA ARG A 165 -10.29 14.34 6.09
C ARG A 165 -9.35 15.12 5.17
N TRP A 166 -8.04 15.10 5.43
CA TRP A 166 -7.04 15.82 4.63
C TRP A 166 -6.77 15.16 3.30
N VAL A 167 -6.64 13.83 3.28
CA VAL A 167 -6.33 13.09 2.04
C VAL A 167 -7.55 12.46 1.39
N ASN A 168 -8.76 12.84 1.81
CA ASN A 168 -10.03 12.32 1.29
C ASN A 168 -10.08 10.77 1.26
N CYS A 169 -9.88 10.12 2.42
CA CYS A 169 -10.13 8.69 2.62
C CYS A 169 -11.30 8.43 3.56
N SER A 170 -11.76 7.18 3.60
CA SER A 170 -12.79 6.69 4.52
C SER A 170 -12.16 5.75 5.54
N VAL A 171 -12.66 5.71 6.77
CA VAL A 171 -12.09 4.89 7.86
C VAL A 171 -13.03 3.76 8.23
N GLU A 172 -12.56 2.52 8.11
CA GLU A 172 -13.24 1.31 8.58
C GLU A 172 -12.54 0.77 9.83
N ILE A 173 -13.27 0.56 10.93
CA ILE A 173 -12.70 0.00 12.16
C ILE A 173 -12.78 -1.52 12.13
N VAL A 174 -11.63 -2.16 12.32
CA VAL A 174 -11.51 -3.60 12.53
C VAL A 174 -11.23 -3.84 14.01
N ARG A 175 -12.26 -4.27 14.75
CA ARG A 175 -12.20 -4.36 16.21
C ARG A 175 -11.63 -5.70 16.68
N ASP A 176 -10.68 -5.68 17.61
CA ASP A 176 -10.22 -6.88 18.34
C ASP A 176 -10.15 -6.64 19.86
N ASP A 177 -11.30 -6.75 20.53
CA ASP A 177 -11.36 -6.66 21.99
C ASP A 177 -10.82 -7.90 22.72
N LYS A 178 -10.66 -9.03 22.00
CA LYS A 178 -10.29 -10.31 22.62
C LYS A 178 -8.80 -10.37 22.88
N HIS A 179 -8.00 -10.03 21.88
CA HIS A 179 -6.54 -10.09 21.96
C HIS A 179 -5.90 -8.70 22.10
N GLN A 180 -6.68 -7.63 21.90
CA GLN A 180 -6.25 -6.24 22.14
C GLN A 180 -4.98 -5.92 21.35
N TRP A 181 -3.87 -5.53 22.02
CA TRP A 181 -2.57 -5.30 21.37
C TRP A 181 -2.09 -6.51 20.57
N GLY A 182 -2.28 -7.71 21.11
CA GLY A 182 -1.89 -8.95 20.48
C GLY A 182 -0.40 -9.29 20.55
N GLU A 183 -0.03 -10.31 19.80
CA GLU A 183 1.33 -10.85 19.72
C GLU A 183 1.60 -11.33 18.29
N ILE A 184 2.87 -11.23 17.89
CA ILE A 184 3.37 -11.72 16.60
C ILE A 184 4.16 -12.99 16.89
N TYR A 185 3.77 -14.08 16.24
CA TYR A 185 4.45 -15.37 16.34
C TYR A 185 5.65 -15.44 15.38
N GLU A 186 6.57 -16.37 15.64
CA GLU A 186 7.80 -16.56 14.83
C GLU A 186 7.51 -16.85 13.34
N ASN A 187 6.33 -17.41 13.05
CA ASN A 187 5.90 -17.72 11.70
C ASN A 187 5.27 -16.53 10.95
N MET A 188 5.42 -15.29 11.45
CA MET A 188 4.82 -14.09 10.87
C MET A 188 3.29 -14.14 10.79
N THR A 189 2.66 -14.83 11.74
CA THR A 189 1.21 -14.73 11.98
C THR A 189 0.98 -14.10 13.35
N GLY A 190 -0.23 -13.64 13.63
CA GLY A 190 -0.51 -13.06 14.93
C GLY A 190 -1.97 -12.79 15.23
N VAL A 191 -2.20 -12.41 16.48
CA VAL A 191 -3.51 -12.01 17.00
C VAL A 191 -3.51 -10.54 17.39
N GLY A 192 -4.69 -9.97 17.63
CA GLY A 192 -4.82 -8.58 18.06
C GLY A 192 -4.51 -7.57 16.96
N VAL A 193 -4.26 -6.33 17.38
CA VAL A 193 -3.88 -5.21 16.50
C VAL A 193 -2.55 -5.53 15.80
N LEU A 194 -1.54 -6.02 16.53
CA LEU A 194 -0.24 -6.35 15.96
C LEU A 194 -0.31 -7.47 14.92
N GLY A 195 -1.04 -8.54 15.22
CA GLY A 195 -1.23 -9.62 14.26
C GLY A 195 -1.99 -9.20 13.01
N SER A 196 -2.98 -8.32 13.18
CA SER A 196 -3.74 -7.80 12.04
C SER A 196 -2.89 -6.93 11.12
N LEU A 197 -1.90 -6.22 11.66
CA LEU A 197 -0.91 -5.47 10.87
C LEU A 197 0.07 -6.39 10.14
N VAL A 198 0.61 -7.40 10.82
CA VAL A 198 1.62 -8.31 10.22
C VAL A 198 1.04 -9.18 9.11
N GLU A 199 -0.25 -9.51 9.20
CA GLU A 199 -0.95 -10.31 8.20
C GLU A 199 -1.69 -9.47 7.14
N ASP A 200 -1.43 -8.15 7.06
CA ASP A 200 -2.04 -7.23 6.11
C ASP A 200 -3.58 -7.24 6.12
N ARG A 201 -4.19 -7.56 7.27
CA ARG A 201 -5.65 -7.53 7.45
C ARG A 201 -6.17 -6.11 7.59
N VAL A 202 -5.30 -5.18 8.02
CA VAL A 202 -5.57 -3.76 8.21
C VAL A 202 -4.42 -2.92 7.68
N ASP A 203 -4.69 -1.67 7.34
CA ASP A 203 -3.69 -0.72 6.86
C ASP A 203 -2.98 0.01 8.02
N LEU A 204 -3.70 0.22 9.13
CA LEU A 204 -3.20 0.90 10.32
C LEU A 204 -3.64 0.18 11.59
N GLY A 205 -2.83 0.26 12.64
CA GLY A 205 -3.18 -0.18 13.97
C GLY A 205 -3.08 1.00 14.93
N ILE A 206 -4.17 1.29 15.63
CA ILE A 206 -4.18 2.29 16.70
C ILE A 206 -4.46 1.59 18.02
N SER A 207 -3.46 1.64 18.87
CA SER A 207 -3.58 1.36 20.28
C SER A 207 -2.37 2.03 20.92
N THR A 208 -2.52 2.54 22.13
CA THR A 208 -1.38 3.14 22.84
C THR A 208 -0.31 2.07 23.08
N PHE A 209 0.66 1.99 22.18
CA PHE A 209 1.74 1.02 22.23
C PHE A 209 2.81 1.51 23.20
N VAL A 210 3.08 0.72 24.24
CA VAL A 210 4.24 0.96 25.11
C VAL A 210 5.46 0.37 24.41
N TYR A 211 6.37 1.23 23.96
CA TYR A 211 7.67 0.80 23.49
C TYR A 211 8.49 0.32 24.69
N ASN A 212 8.48 -1.00 24.93
CA ASN A 212 9.48 -1.62 25.78
C ASN A 212 10.79 -1.64 25.00
N VAL A 213 11.65 -0.65 25.24
CA VAL A 213 13.03 -0.69 24.79
C VAL A 213 13.74 -1.74 25.66
N PRO A 214 14.17 -2.88 25.10
CA PRO A 214 14.96 -3.84 25.86
C PRO A 214 16.25 -3.16 26.33
N ASP A 215 16.73 -3.50 27.53
CA ASP A 215 17.80 -2.76 28.23
C ASP A 215 19.10 -2.64 27.41
N ASP A 216 19.33 -3.58 26.48
CA ASP A 216 20.46 -3.62 25.55
C ASP A 216 20.44 -2.54 24.45
N LYS A 217 19.30 -1.87 24.21
CA LYS A 217 19.15 -0.83 23.19
C LYS A 217 18.91 0.58 23.74
N LYS A 218 18.99 0.77 25.06
CA LYS A 218 18.78 2.08 25.70
C LYS A 218 19.89 3.09 25.40
N GLU A 219 21.14 2.65 25.21
CA GLU A 219 22.26 3.57 24.93
C GLU A 219 22.20 4.19 23.52
N ASP A 220 21.70 3.47 22.52
CA ASP A 220 21.65 3.93 21.13
C ASP A 220 20.67 5.11 20.90
N ILE A 221 19.66 5.24 21.76
CA ILE A 221 18.65 6.31 21.66
C ILE A 221 19.18 7.60 22.30
N PHE A 222 19.90 7.52 23.43
CA PHE A 222 20.42 8.71 24.11
C PHE A 222 21.65 9.33 23.43
N VAL A 223 22.44 8.55 22.69
CA VAL A 223 23.59 9.10 21.95
C VAL A 223 23.16 9.92 20.72
N ARG A 224 22.00 9.61 20.11
CA ARG A 224 21.48 10.40 18.97
C ARG A 224 20.77 11.70 19.36
N SER A 225 20.35 11.87 20.61
CA SER A 225 19.74 13.11 21.10
C SER A 225 20.77 14.20 21.46
N ASN A 226 22.06 13.86 21.55
CA ASN A 226 23.13 14.78 21.99
C ASN A 226 24.16 15.15 20.89
N LYS A 227 23.81 14.98 19.62
CA LYS A 227 24.54 15.64 18.52
C LYS A 227 23.64 16.67 17.85
N LYS A 228 23.58 17.84 18.48
CA LYS A 228 23.33 19.11 17.80
C LYS A 228 24.54 19.46 16.93
#